data_AF-A0AA49GC22-F1
#
_entry.id   AF-A0AA49GC22-F1
#
_cell.length_a   1.000
_cell.length_b   1.000
_cell.length_c   1.000
_cell.angle_alpha   90.00
_cell.angle_beta   90.00
_cell.angle_gamma   90.00
#
_symmetry.space_group_name_H-M   'P 1'
#
loop_
_entity.id
_entity.type
_entity.pdbx_description
1 polymer ?
#
loop_
_entity_poly.entity_id
_entity_poly.type
_entity_poly.pdbx_seq_one_letter_code
_entity_poly.pdbx_strand_id
1 'polypeptide(L)'
;MTFKGLIIALIIAVISCSNLKAQESVNTAAFEAVGSGGSVSASIGQVIYTSVSSSHGILSSGVQQPVITEVVSGLRNQNIKIESKIYPNPTSNELKLEVKGIGSYLYQLFDANGNILKSHIVETSETVIDIRELPAAIYFINVNSKGKVLKSFKVLKQ
;
A
#
# COMPACT_ATOMS: atom_id res chain seq x y z
N MET A 1 43.00 20.13 -7.67
CA MET A 1 42.04 21.22 -7.44
C MET A 1 42.80 22.36 -6.77
N THR A 2 42.92 23.53 -7.40
CA THR A 2 43.68 24.64 -6.81
C THR A 2 42.94 25.17 -5.56
N PHE A 3 43.67 25.65 -4.55
CA PHE A 3 43.11 26.17 -3.29
C PHE A 3 42.00 27.22 -3.53
N LYS A 4 42.13 28.03 -4.59
CA LYS A 4 41.11 28.98 -5.05
C LYS A 4 39.80 28.31 -5.51
N GLY A 5 39.87 27.16 -6.17
CA GLY A 5 38.70 26.41 -6.60
C GLY A 5 37.89 25.82 -5.44
N LEU A 6 38.57 25.45 -4.34
CA LEU A 6 37.92 24.96 -3.12
C LEU A 6 37.14 26.07 -2.41
N ILE A 7 37.71 27.27 -2.32
CA ILE A 7 37.05 28.44 -1.70
C ILE A 7 35.79 28.82 -2.49
N ILE A 8 35.86 28.82 -3.83
CA ILE A 8 34.70 29.15 -4.68
C ILE A 8 33.58 28.11 -4.50
N ALA A 9 33.90 26.81 -4.45
CA ALA A 9 32.91 25.76 -4.23
C ALA A 9 32.23 25.87 -2.86
N LEU A 10 32.96 26.25 -1.81
CA LEU A 10 32.42 26.44 -0.47
C LEU A 10 31.45 27.63 -0.41
N ILE A 11 31.79 28.74 -1.08
CA ILE A 11 30.91 29.92 -1.15
C ILE A 11 29.59 29.59 -1.86
N ILE A 12 29.65 28.82 -2.96
CA ILE A 12 28.45 28.39 -3.69
C ILE A 12 27.57 27.50 -2.80
N ALA A 13 28.15 26.54 -2.08
CA ALA A 13 27.41 25.66 -1.18
C ALA A 13 26.69 26.41 -0.04
N VAL A 14 27.34 27.42 0.53
CA VAL A 14 26.74 28.25 1.60
C VAL A 14 25.57 29.09 1.08
N ILE A 15 25.67 29.65 -0.13
CA ILE A 15 24.60 30.45 -0.75
C ILE A 15 23.41 29.57 -1.15
N SER A 16 23.64 28.33 -1.58
CA SER A 16 22.56 27.40 -1.92
C SER A 16 21.76 26.93 -0.70
N CYS A 17 22.37 26.88 0.49
CA CYS A 17 21.72 26.39 1.69
C CYS A 17 20.74 27.41 2.32
N SER A 18 20.95 28.72 2.12
CA SER A 18 20.12 29.78 2.69
C SER A 18 18.76 29.98 2.00
N ASN A 19 18.51 29.28 0.88
CA ASN A 19 17.27 29.35 0.12
C ASN A 19 16.42 28.07 0.22
N LEU A 20 16.78 27.13 1.09
CA LEU A 20 16.00 25.92 1.32
C LEU A 20 14.74 26.27 2.12
N LYS A 21 13.58 26.32 1.44
CA LYS A 21 12.27 26.37 2.08
C LYS A 21 11.83 24.93 2.38
N ALA A 22 11.57 24.62 3.65
CA ALA A 22 10.88 23.39 4.02
C ALA A 22 9.38 23.51 3.66
N GLN A 23 8.68 22.39 3.52
CA GLN A 23 7.23 22.42 3.30
C GLN A 23 6.54 22.94 4.57
N GLU A 24 5.81 24.06 4.45
CA GLU A 24 5.02 24.62 5.53
C GLU A 24 3.57 24.18 5.38
N SER A 25 3.03 23.49 6.39
CA SER A 25 1.60 23.18 6.48
C SER A 25 0.89 24.27 7.27
N VAL A 26 -0.11 24.91 6.69
CA VAL A 26 -1.03 25.78 7.45
C VAL A 26 -1.90 24.87 8.32
N ASN A 27 -1.61 24.78 9.62
CA ASN A 27 -2.43 24.06 10.59
C ASN A 27 -3.42 25.04 11.25
N THR A 28 -4.70 24.70 11.28
CA THR A 28 -5.76 25.51 11.92
C THR A 28 -5.62 25.56 13.45
N ALA A 29 -4.99 24.57 14.06
CA ALA A 29 -4.69 24.50 15.49
C ALA A 29 -3.48 23.57 15.76
N ALA A 30 -2.78 23.81 16.85
CA ALA A 30 -1.73 22.93 17.36
C ALA A 30 -1.94 22.68 18.85
N PHE A 31 -1.55 21.50 19.31
CA PHE A 31 -1.60 21.09 20.70
C PHE A 31 -0.23 20.58 21.11
N GLU A 32 0.27 21.02 22.25
CA GLU A 32 1.49 20.51 22.86
C GLU A 32 1.20 20.14 24.31
N ALA A 33 1.53 18.92 24.70
CA ALA A 33 1.49 18.46 26.08
C ALA A 33 2.89 18.03 26.52
N VAL A 34 3.31 18.50 27.69
CA VAL A 34 4.61 18.14 28.30
C VAL A 34 4.35 17.55 29.68
N GLY A 35 4.93 16.38 29.95
CA GLY A 35 4.85 15.71 31.25
C GLY A 35 6.19 15.08 31.64
N SER A 36 6.25 14.51 32.85
CA SER A 36 7.44 13.82 33.37
C SER A 36 7.88 12.62 32.54
N GLY A 37 7.04 12.14 31.61
CA GLY A 37 7.33 11.07 30.66
C GLY A 37 7.66 11.51 29.23
N GLY A 38 7.77 12.83 28.94
CA GLY A 38 8.10 13.36 27.61
C GLY A 38 7.10 14.40 27.09
N SER A 39 7.25 14.81 25.83
CA SER A 39 6.36 15.74 25.14
C SER A 39 5.61 15.08 23.98
N VAL A 40 4.37 15.51 23.77
CA VAL A 40 3.52 15.11 22.64
C VAL A 40 3.02 16.36 21.94
N SER A 41 3.30 16.49 20.64
CA SER A 41 2.80 17.55 19.79
C SER A 41 1.82 17.00 18.76
N ALA A 42 0.65 17.62 18.62
CA ALA A 42 -0.36 17.29 17.61
C ALA A 42 -0.75 18.56 16.83
N SER A 43 -1.06 18.40 15.55
CA SER A 43 -1.52 19.49 14.69
C SER A 43 -2.85 19.11 14.04
N ILE A 44 -3.78 20.06 13.99
CA ILE A 44 -5.12 19.90 13.42
C ILE A 44 -5.31 21.01 12.39
N GLY A 45 -5.69 20.67 11.15
CA GLY A 45 -6.30 21.64 10.24
C GLY A 45 -5.69 21.79 8.85
N GLN A 46 -5.79 20.76 8.03
CA GLN A 46 -5.76 20.96 6.58
C GLN A 46 -7.06 21.69 6.17
N VAL A 47 -6.97 22.99 5.87
CA VAL A 47 -8.13 23.81 5.45
C VAL A 47 -8.58 23.48 4.02
N ILE A 48 -7.68 22.93 3.20
CA ILE A 48 -7.92 22.60 1.80
C ILE A 48 -8.23 21.10 1.67
N TYR A 49 -9.52 20.77 1.56
CA TYR A 49 -10.01 19.39 1.36
C TYR A 49 -10.64 19.18 -0.02
N THR A 50 -10.73 20.25 -0.82
CA THR A 50 -11.38 20.21 -2.13
C THR A 50 -10.44 19.58 -3.15
N SER A 51 -10.86 18.44 -3.68
CA SER A 51 -10.18 17.76 -4.78
C SER A 51 -10.98 18.01 -6.06
N VAL A 52 -10.33 18.53 -7.10
CA VAL A 52 -10.97 18.70 -8.41
C VAL A 52 -10.69 17.45 -9.23
N SER A 53 -11.75 16.69 -9.53
CA SER A 53 -11.67 15.50 -10.37
C SER A 53 -12.02 15.83 -11.83
N SER A 54 -11.24 15.29 -12.76
CA SER A 54 -11.53 15.30 -14.20
C SER A 54 -11.30 13.90 -14.77
N SER A 55 -11.72 13.67 -16.02
CA SER A 55 -11.46 12.40 -16.73
C SER A 55 -9.97 12.05 -16.91
N HIS A 56 -9.07 13.01 -16.67
CA HIS A 56 -7.63 12.85 -16.84
C HIS A 56 -6.86 12.79 -15.51
N GLY A 57 -7.52 12.93 -14.35
CA GLY A 57 -6.86 12.86 -13.06
C GLY A 57 -7.54 13.66 -11.96
N ILE A 58 -6.93 13.59 -10.77
CA ILE A 58 -7.39 14.26 -9.56
C ILE A 58 -6.31 15.27 -9.16
N LEU A 59 -6.70 16.53 -9.00
CA LEU A 59 -5.87 17.57 -8.42
C LEU A 59 -6.36 17.83 -6.99
N SER A 60 -5.52 17.51 -6.00
CA SER A 60 -5.77 17.80 -4.58
C SER A 60 -4.74 18.81 -4.11
N SER A 61 -5.20 19.93 -3.55
CA SER A 61 -4.34 20.98 -3.02
C SER A 61 -4.04 20.70 -1.54
N GLY A 62 -2.77 20.65 -1.16
CA GLY A 62 -2.33 20.31 0.20
C GLY A 62 -0.90 19.79 0.25
N VAL A 63 -0.52 19.17 1.38
CA VAL A 63 0.77 18.46 1.52
C VAL A 63 0.75 17.19 0.67
N GLN A 64 1.89 16.82 0.10
CA GLN A 64 2.03 15.63 -0.75
C GLN A 64 1.61 14.36 0.00
N GLN A 65 0.38 13.89 -0.24
CA GLN A 65 -0.05 12.60 0.27
C GLN A 65 0.55 11.50 -0.62
N PRO A 66 1.18 10.47 -0.03
CA PRO A 66 1.54 9.29 -0.78
C PRO A 66 0.25 8.65 -1.30
N VAL A 67 0.04 8.71 -2.62
CA VAL A 67 -1.03 7.96 -3.26
C VAL A 67 -0.65 6.48 -3.17
N ILE A 68 -1.23 5.78 -2.20
CA ILE A 68 -1.09 4.33 -2.09
C ILE A 68 -2.05 3.72 -3.11
N THR A 69 -1.64 3.67 -4.37
CA THR A 69 -2.37 2.87 -5.35
C THR A 69 -2.02 1.42 -5.07
N GLU A 70 -2.79 0.75 -4.21
CA GLU A 70 -2.78 -0.71 -4.12
C GLU A 70 -3.41 -1.30 -5.39
N VAL A 71 -2.79 -1.06 -6.55
CA VAL A 71 -3.05 -1.88 -7.72
C VAL A 71 -2.22 -3.13 -7.48
N VAL A 72 -2.83 -4.13 -6.84
CA VAL A 72 -2.44 -5.50 -7.15
C VAL A 72 -2.70 -5.64 -8.65
N SER A 73 -1.62 -5.50 -9.42
CA SER A 73 -1.61 -5.54 -10.87
C SER A 73 -1.98 -6.95 -11.30
N GLY A 74 -3.28 -7.23 -11.30
CA GLY A 74 -3.86 -8.25 -12.15
C GLY A 74 -3.67 -7.74 -13.57
N LEU A 75 -2.66 -8.31 -14.24
CA LEU A 75 -2.44 -8.32 -15.69
C LEU A 75 -3.57 -7.63 -16.46
N ARG A 76 -3.25 -6.50 -17.11
CA ARG A 76 -4.09 -5.71 -18.00
C ARG A 76 -4.68 -6.57 -19.13
N ASN A 77 -5.70 -7.35 -18.79
CA ASN A 77 -6.50 -8.20 -19.65
C ASN A 77 -7.95 -7.85 -19.36
N GLN A 78 -8.48 -6.92 -20.14
CA GLN A 78 -9.78 -6.25 -19.98
C GLN A 78 -11.02 -7.16 -20.13
N ASN A 79 -10.98 -8.45 -19.83
CA ASN A 79 -12.11 -9.33 -20.15
C ASN A 79 -12.57 -10.34 -19.10
N ILE A 80 -11.97 -10.43 -17.91
CA ILE A 80 -12.51 -11.30 -16.85
C ILE A 80 -12.32 -10.63 -15.49
N LYS A 81 -13.30 -9.81 -15.10
CA LYS A 81 -13.36 -9.22 -13.76
C LYS A 81 -14.17 -10.16 -12.87
N ILE A 82 -13.49 -11.08 -12.17
CA ILE A 82 -14.17 -11.91 -11.16
C ILE A 82 -14.41 -11.07 -9.90
N GLU A 83 -15.60 -11.22 -9.33
CA GLU A 83 -15.91 -10.65 -8.01
C GLU A 83 -15.40 -11.61 -6.94
N SER A 84 -14.25 -11.28 -6.35
CA SER A 84 -13.71 -12.05 -5.23
C SER A 84 -13.16 -11.16 -4.13
N LYS A 85 -13.26 -11.64 -2.89
CA LYS A 85 -12.85 -10.96 -1.65
C LYS A 85 -12.06 -11.90 -0.75
N ILE A 86 -11.24 -11.33 0.12
CA ILE A 86 -10.48 -12.07 1.11
C ILE A 86 -10.55 -11.37 2.46
N TYR A 87 -10.85 -12.11 3.53
CA TYR A 87 -10.99 -11.54 4.88
C TYR A 87 -10.90 -12.59 5.99
N PRO A 88 -10.47 -12.24 7.21
CA PRO A 88 -9.85 -10.96 7.54
C PRO A 88 -8.44 -10.86 6.92
N ASN A 89 -8.02 -9.63 6.65
CA ASN A 89 -6.65 -9.31 6.26
C ASN A 89 -6.31 -7.97 6.91
N PRO A 90 -5.41 -7.90 7.91
CA PRO A 90 -4.52 -8.96 8.40
C PRO A 90 -5.22 -10.15 9.07
N THR A 91 -4.54 -11.30 9.21
CA THR A 91 -5.05 -12.51 9.88
C THR A 91 -3.96 -13.27 10.65
N SER A 92 -4.34 -14.09 11.62
CA SER A 92 -3.42 -14.95 12.39
C SER A 92 -3.57 -16.44 12.14
N ASN A 93 -4.77 -16.95 11.87
CA ASN A 93 -4.99 -18.41 11.84
C ASN A 93 -5.62 -18.86 10.53
N GLU A 94 -6.69 -18.18 10.12
CA GLU A 94 -7.49 -18.56 8.97
C GLU A 94 -8.00 -17.32 8.25
N LEU A 95 -8.26 -17.47 6.96
CA LEU A 95 -8.89 -16.45 6.14
C LEU A 95 -9.90 -17.09 5.19
N LYS A 96 -10.92 -16.32 4.85
CA LYS A 96 -11.98 -16.71 3.94
C LYS A 96 -11.72 -16.09 2.59
N LEU A 97 -11.70 -16.93 1.56
CA LEU A 97 -11.69 -16.54 0.17
C LEU A 97 -13.12 -16.68 -0.38
N GLU A 98 -13.74 -15.56 -0.72
CA GLU A 98 -15.04 -15.53 -1.38
C GLU A 98 -14.83 -15.32 -2.88
N VAL A 99 -15.36 -16.21 -3.72
CA VAL A 99 -15.31 -16.10 -5.19
C VAL A 99 -16.73 -16.22 -5.73
N LYS A 100 -17.22 -15.12 -6.33
CA LYS A 100 -18.49 -15.07 -7.02
C LYS A 100 -18.28 -15.28 -8.53
N GLY A 101 -19.07 -16.17 -9.09
CA GLY A 101 -19.10 -16.45 -10.53
C GLY A 101 -19.35 -17.92 -10.80
N ILE A 102 -19.77 -18.23 -12.03
CA ILE A 102 -20.02 -19.60 -12.48
C ILE A 102 -18.73 -20.12 -13.15
N GLY A 103 -18.10 -21.13 -12.57
CA GLY A 103 -16.90 -21.74 -13.14
C GLY A 103 -16.09 -22.56 -12.15
N SER A 104 -15.12 -23.30 -12.67
CA SER A 104 -14.10 -23.97 -11.85
C SER A 104 -12.93 -23.01 -11.64
N TYR A 105 -12.68 -22.67 -10.37
CA TYR A 105 -11.57 -21.85 -9.94
C TYR A 105 -10.60 -22.67 -9.10
N LEU A 106 -9.33 -22.32 -9.17
CA LEU A 106 -8.27 -22.90 -8.35
C LEU A 106 -7.55 -21.76 -7.65
N TYR A 107 -7.42 -21.86 -6.33
CA TYR A 107 -6.60 -20.92 -5.58
C TYR A 107 -5.21 -21.51 -5.31
N GLN A 108 -4.19 -20.66 -5.35
CA GLN A 108 -2.82 -21.00 -4.98
C GLN A 108 -2.29 -19.99 -3.98
N LEU A 109 -1.73 -20.46 -2.88
CA LEU A 109 -1.05 -19.66 -1.86
C LEU A 109 0.45 -19.69 -2.10
N PHE A 110 1.10 -18.53 -2.10
CA PHE A 110 2.52 -18.35 -2.32
C PHE A 110 3.17 -17.63 -1.15
N ASP A 111 4.42 -17.99 -0.86
CA ASP A 111 5.31 -17.16 -0.03
C ASP A 111 5.86 -15.96 -0.82
N ALA A 112 6.67 -15.13 -0.16
CA ALA A 112 7.31 -13.95 -0.76
C ALA A 112 8.33 -14.30 -1.87
N ASN A 113 8.82 -15.54 -1.91
CA ASN A 113 9.76 -16.02 -2.93
C ASN A 113 9.03 -16.61 -4.16
N GLY A 114 7.71 -16.75 -4.10
CA GLY A 114 6.90 -17.36 -5.15
C GLY A 114 6.77 -18.88 -5.05
N ASN A 115 7.16 -19.49 -3.92
CA ASN A 115 6.94 -20.92 -3.70
C ASN A 115 5.47 -21.21 -3.41
N ILE A 116 4.90 -22.22 -4.06
CA ILE A 116 3.52 -22.65 -3.82
C ILE A 116 3.46 -23.42 -2.49
N LEU A 117 2.71 -22.89 -1.53
CA LEU A 117 2.49 -23.50 -0.22
C LEU A 117 1.20 -24.34 -0.19
N LYS A 118 0.15 -23.88 -0.87
CA LYS A 118 -1.14 -24.58 -0.97
C LYS A 118 -1.75 -24.37 -2.35
N SER A 119 -2.45 -25.38 -2.87
CA SER A 119 -3.15 -25.30 -4.16
C SER A 119 -4.41 -26.16 -4.09
N HIS A 120 -5.60 -25.55 -4.15
CA HIS A 120 -6.87 -26.28 -4.08
C HIS A 120 -7.92 -25.70 -5.03
N ILE A 121 -8.87 -26.54 -5.40
CA ILE A 121 -10.06 -26.14 -6.17
C ILE A 121 -11.01 -25.40 -5.23
N VAL A 122 -11.62 -24.33 -5.72
CA VAL A 122 -12.69 -23.59 -5.02
C VAL A 122 -13.99 -24.32 -5.32
N GLU A 123 -14.44 -25.16 -4.38
CA GLU A 123 -15.64 -25.99 -4.53
C GLU A 123 -16.93 -25.22 -4.23
N THR A 124 -16.86 -24.29 -3.28
CA THR A 124 -17.96 -23.45 -2.80
C THR A 124 -17.66 -21.97 -3.01
N SER A 125 -18.68 -21.11 -2.96
CA SER A 125 -18.50 -19.65 -3.10
C SER A 125 -17.61 -19.05 -2.01
N GLU A 126 -17.50 -19.71 -0.86
CA GLU A 126 -16.60 -19.35 0.24
C GLU A 126 -15.69 -20.53 0.55
N THR A 127 -14.39 -20.30 0.64
CA THR A 127 -13.37 -21.29 1.01
C THR A 127 -12.58 -20.79 2.21
N VAL A 128 -12.46 -21.62 3.24
CA VAL A 128 -11.61 -21.33 4.41
C VAL A 128 -10.20 -21.83 4.13
N ILE A 129 -9.22 -20.94 4.29
CA ILE A 129 -7.81 -21.22 4.09
C ILE A 129 -7.11 -21.12 5.43
N ASP A 130 -6.69 -22.27 5.96
CA ASP A 130 -5.92 -22.37 7.19
C ASP A 130 -4.45 -22.03 6.93
N ILE A 131 -3.90 -21.09 7.71
CA ILE A 131 -2.51 -20.65 7.65
C ILE A 131 -1.86 -20.66 9.05
N ARG A 132 -2.42 -21.38 10.03
CA ARG A 132 -1.91 -21.44 11.42
C ARG A 132 -0.45 -21.86 11.51
N GLU A 133 -0.03 -22.80 10.66
CA GLU A 133 1.33 -23.35 10.66
C GLU A 133 2.33 -22.46 9.91
N LEU A 134 1.87 -21.38 9.26
CA LEU A 134 2.73 -20.47 8.51
C LEU A 134 3.26 -19.34 9.42
N PRO A 135 4.54 -18.96 9.29
CA PRO A 135 5.12 -17.88 10.07
C PRO A 135 4.51 -16.52 9.71
N ALA A 136 4.65 -15.55 10.62
CA ALA A 136 4.26 -14.15 10.39
C ALA A 136 5.04 -13.55 9.22
N ALA A 137 4.34 -13.28 8.12
CA ALA A 137 4.93 -12.79 6.87
C ALA A 137 3.83 -12.28 5.91
N ILE A 138 4.26 -11.81 4.74
CA ILE A 138 3.38 -11.50 3.62
C ILE A 138 3.27 -12.74 2.72
N TYR A 139 2.03 -13.07 2.36
CA TYR A 139 1.71 -14.14 1.42
C TYR A 139 0.87 -13.61 0.26
N PHE A 140 0.83 -14.37 -0.83
CA PHE A 140 0.01 -14.04 -1.98
C PHE A 140 -0.96 -15.18 -2.29
N ILE A 141 -2.22 -14.85 -2.59
CA ILE A 141 -3.21 -15.83 -3.04
C ILE A 141 -3.65 -15.47 -4.45
N ASN A 142 -3.38 -16.36 -5.41
CA ASN A 142 -3.88 -16.24 -6.77
C ASN A 142 -5.13 -17.08 -6.95
N VAL A 143 -6.14 -16.51 -7.59
CA VAL A 143 -7.33 -17.21 -8.08
C VAL A 143 -7.20 -17.37 -9.58
N ASN A 144 -7.18 -18.61 -10.03
CA ASN A 144 -6.91 -19.01 -11.40
C ASN A 144 -8.13 -19.71 -12.00
N SER A 145 -8.31 -19.59 -13.31
CA SER A 145 -9.22 -20.45 -14.07
C SER A 145 -8.59 -20.76 -15.42
N LYS A 146 -8.66 -22.04 -15.85
CA LYS A 146 -8.09 -22.51 -17.13
C LYS A 146 -6.62 -22.08 -17.35
N GLY A 147 -5.81 -22.12 -16.29
CA GLY A 147 -4.39 -21.75 -16.33
C GLY A 147 -4.11 -20.24 -16.37
N LYS A 148 -5.13 -19.38 -16.32
CA LYS A 148 -4.97 -17.93 -16.27
C LYS A 148 -5.26 -17.39 -14.89
N VAL A 149 -4.34 -16.57 -14.36
CA VAL A 149 -4.56 -15.80 -13.13
C VAL A 149 -5.63 -14.74 -13.40
N LEU A 150 -6.72 -14.80 -12.63
CA LEU A 150 -7.85 -13.87 -12.73
C LEU A 150 -7.74 -12.75 -11.69
N LYS A 151 -7.26 -13.08 -10.49
CA LYS A 151 -7.05 -12.12 -9.40
C LYS A 151 -5.97 -12.60 -8.44
N SER A 152 -5.25 -11.65 -7.85
CA SER A 152 -4.25 -11.88 -6.82
C SER A 152 -4.61 -11.07 -5.57
N PHE A 153 -4.33 -11.63 -4.39
CA PHE A 153 -4.50 -10.97 -3.10
C PHE A 153 -3.19 -11.00 -2.34
N LYS A 154 -2.83 -9.87 -1.72
CA LYS A 154 -1.74 -9.80 -0.74
C LYS A 154 -2.33 -10.00 0.65
N VAL A 155 -1.83 -10.97 1.42
CA VAL A 155 -2.29 -11.29 2.77
C VAL A 155 -1.17 -11.01 3.77
N LEU A 156 -1.48 -10.27 4.83
CA LEU A 156 -0.59 -10.05 5.96
C LEU A 156 -0.94 -11.03 7.09
N LYS A 157 -0.01 -11.93 7.40
CA LYS A 157 -0.11 -12.87 8.51
C LYS A 157 0.64 -12.32 9.73
N GLN A 158 -0.05 -12.20 10.87
CA GLN A 158 0.47 -11.74 12.16
C GLN A 158 0.63 -12.89 13.14
#